data_AF-A0A7G5GS62-F1
#
_entry.id   AF-A0A7G5GS62-F1
#
_cell.length_a   1.000
_cell.length_b   1.000
_cell.length_c   1.000
_cell.angle_alpha   90.00
_cell.angle_beta   90.00
_cell.angle_gamma   90.00
#
_symmetry.space_group_name_H-M   'P 1'
#
loop_
_entity.id
_entity.type
_entity.pdbx_description
1 polymer ?
#
loop_
_entity_poly.entity_id
_entity_poly.type
_entity_poly.pdbx_seq_one_letter_code
_entity_poly.pdbx_strand_id
1 'polypeptide(L)'
;MLLIIQFPFLDLRKFLPTNCGQCSRPQWLDLYEHEYVRSVGGIVSRKMTGIEGWLAEPMVCNASKAISFTTKPRFYSNVVSFKFYHGPYKVAFKRLSYDGLATGKFEIGLILNPKKKAYITYEEVVESFLNLTVTIRRPGNTPWIGKLATAGKTLANLYLKSTTIHNFNKDDVKDWWVQAGEPLLFCESRIIRNYKYNNNLNNIQGYIDNNNWSVTKNNYHIDFPMPNKNIHKFCLDKFSSELKNLSVTNIEGAYLTVSLYQVRSVFIAVDKKNYDERITARLFRVSLMRLNAERECLRKFLLNINQNKINLSERTEGFDFLQDYLNRATKIIMRREKQLDGLEEGKFIDWVRDIEDQFKPYARQKYLDEISRALIKVKGAVIRPNIERKIETIVSKLVKQTVINYIMGDNTNNFESGDRIHVEGGAIVGSIGRNSTGTVNYNQKWDNLKSGIDLSSLEVELEALRLKLKELAKTEDEDVAVANVAEAKKEARKGDGAKMLEKLASAGSWVLKVAQEIGVKLAVEALKQALLPAN
;
A
#
# COMPACT_ATOMS: atom_id res chain seq x y z
N MET A 1 7.21 4.87 28.45
CA MET A 1 6.85 4.66 27.04
C MET A 1 7.81 3.63 26.45
N LEU A 2 7.34 2.69 25.64
CA LEU A 2 8.15 1.70 24.92
C LEU A 2 8.02 1.97 23.43
N LEU A 3 9.14 2.20 22.76
CA LEU A 3 9.23 2.35 21.30
C LEU A 3 9.87 1.10 20.73
N ILE A 4 9.34 0.58 19.63
CA ILE A 4 9.88 -0.60 18.96
C ILE A 4 9.87 -0.37 17.46
N ILE A 5 11.02 -0.46 16.82
CA ILE A 5 11.08 -0.53 15.36
C ILE A 5 11.39 -1.96 14.92
N GLN A 6 10.65 -2.40 13.90
CA GLN A 6 10.87 -3.65 13.20
C GLN A 6 11.45 -3.37 11.82
N PHE A 7 12.46 -4.16 11.44
CA PHE A 7 12.95 -4.23 10.07
C PHE A 7 12.71 -5.64 9.54
N PRO A 8 11.61 -5.89 8.82
CA PRO A 8 11.40 -7.19 8.18
C PRO A 8 12.38 -7.38 7.02
N PHE A 9 12.71 -8.63 6.73
CA PHE A 9 13.49 -9.00 5.57
C PHE A 9 13.07 -10.38 5.04
N LEU A 10 13.17 -10.53 3.72
CA LEU A 10 12.92 -11.77 3.00
C LEU A 10 14.25 -12.44 2.65
N ASP A 11 14.41 -13.73 2.91
CA ASP A 11 15.53 -14.56 2.44
C ASP A 11 15.04 -15.55 1.36
N LEU A 12 15.59 -15.43 0.15
CA LEU A 12 15.16 -16.17 -1.02
C LEU A 12 16.00 -17.42 -1.31
N ARG A 13 17.08 -17.65 -0.55
CA ARG A 13 18.08 -18.67 -0.91
C ARG A 13 17.55 -20.09 -0.98
N LYS A 14 16.52 -20.42 -0.18
CA LYS A 14 15.86 -21.74 -0.21
C LYS A 14 15.02 -22.01 -1.47
N PHE A 15 14.68 -20.96 -2.21
CA PHE A 15 13.79 -21.05 -3.38
C PHE A 15 14.57 -21.05 -4.69
N LEU A 16 15.90 -20.99 -4.63
CA LEU A 16 16.77 -20.94 -5.80
C LEU A 16 17.34 -22.34 -6.06
N PRO A 17 17.46 -22.76 -7.34
CA PRO A 17 17.99 -24.07 -7.68
C PRO A 17 19.50 -24.18 -7.42
N THR A 18 20.19 -23.05 -7.29
CA THR A 18 21.63 -22.99 -7.06
C THR A 18 21.97 -23.00 -5.57
N ASN A 19 23.10 -23.62 -5.23
CA ASN A 19 23.65 -23.51 -3.88
C ASN A 19 23.99 -22.04 -3.59
N CYS A 20 23.22 -21.41 -2.71
CA CYS A 20 23.39 -20.01 -2.33
C CYS A 20 24.27 -19.83 -1.08
N GLY A 21 24.99 -20.87 -0.68
CA GLY A 21 25.91 -20.84 0.46
C GLY A 21 25.24 -20.59 1.81
N GLN A 22 23.95 -20.85 1.96
CA GLN A 22 23.25 -20.64 3.23
C GLN A 22 23.80 -21.59 4.31
N CYS A 23 24.07 -21.06 5.49
CA CYS A 23 24.49 -21.88 6.63
C CYS A 23 23.33 -22.77 7.09
N SER A 24 23.64 -24.04 7.41
CA SER A 24 22.69 -24.99 8.01
C SER A 24 22.32 -24.63 9.46
N ARG A 25 23.12 -23.79 10.12
CA ARG A 25 22.88 -23.28 11.49
C ARG A 25 22.75 -21.75 11.52
N PRO A 26 21.92 -21.19 12.40
CA PRO A 26 21.07 -21.90 13.37
C PRO A 26 19.89 -22.62 12.70
N GLN A 27 19.45 -23.72 13.31
CA GLN A 27 18.27 -24.45 12.86
C GLN A 27 17.01 -23.76 13.39
N TRP A 28 16.53 -22.75 12.67
CA TRP A 28 15.46 -21.86 13.15
C TRP A 28 14.13 -22.53 13.54
N LEU A 29 13.86 -23.75 13.06
CA LEU A 29 12.69 -24.52 13.47
C LEU A 29 12.90 -25.22 14.82
N ASP A 30 14.15 -25.64 15.09
CA ASP A 30 14.59 -26.40 16.26
C ASP A 30 15.79 -25.70 16.90
N LEU A 31 15.53 -24.49 17.43
CA LEU A 31 16.58 -23.64 17.97
C LEU A 31 17.16 -24.20 19.27
N TYR A 32 18.48 -24.14 19.41
CA TYR A 32 19.18 -24.45 20.66
C TYR A 32 19.95 -23.23 21.18
N GLU A 33 20.05 -23.07 22.50
CA GLU A 33 20.70 -21.90 23.14
C GLU A 33 22.20 -21.78 22.83
N HIS A 34 22.86 -22.88 22.45
CA HIS A 34 24.27 -22.86 22.05
C HIS A 34 24.50 -22.40 20.61
N GLU A 35 23.45 -22.26 19.80
CA GLU A 35 23.55 -21.75 18.44
C GLU A 35 23.69 -20.23 18.40
N TYR A 36 24.18 -19.70 17.28
CA TYR A 36 24.34 -18.27 17.08
C TYR A 36 24.31 -17.89 15.60
N VAL A 37 24.03 -16.61 15.35
CA VAL A 37 24.21 -16.00 14.03
C VAL A 37 25.49 -15.18 14.07
N ARG A 38 26.46 -15.48 13.18
CA ARG A 38 27.77 -14.79 13.14
C ARG A 38 27.57 -13.27 13.10
N SER A 39 28.41 -12.52 13.79
CA SER A 39 28.32 -11.04 13.85
C SER A 39 27.01 -10.44 14.39
N VAL A 40 26.00 -11.24 14.74
CA VAL A 40 24.71 -10.79 15.28
C VAL A 40 24.60 -11.14 16.76
N GLY A 41 24.72 -12.43 17.12
CA GLY A 41 24.70 -12.90 18.51
C GLY A 41 24.14 -14.32 18.69
N GLY A 42 24.11 -14.78 19.95
CA GLY A 42 23.62 -16.10 20.34
C GLY A 42 22.10 -16.20 20.39
N ILE A 43 21.58 -17.41 20.27
CA ILE A 43 20.17 -17.72 20.49
C ILE A 43 19.88 -17.70 21.99
N VAL A 44 18.80 -17.03 22.38
CA VAL A 44 18.39 -16.87 23.78
C VAL A 44 16.89 -17.05 23.93
N SER A 45 16.48 -17.61 25.06
CA SER A 45 15.09 -17.64 25.48
C SER A 45 14.55 -16.24 25.76
N ARG A 46 13.31 -15.95 25.34
CA ARG A 46 12.65 -14.67 25.65
C ARG A 46 12.15 -14.68 27.10
N LYS A 47 12.53 -13.64 27.86
CA LYS A 47 12.10 -13.43 29.26
C LYS A 47 10.60 -13.52 29.50
N MET A 48 9.82 -13.09 28.53
CA MET A 48 8.37 -13.31 28.52
C MET A 48 8.14 -14.15 27.29
N THR A 49 7.80 -15.42 27.50
CA THR A 49 7.60 -16.47 26.50
C THR A 49 6.84 -16.00 25.26
N GLY A 50 6.99 -16.73 24.16
CA GLY A 50 6.18 -16.51 22.97
C GLY A 50 4.69 -16.57 23.30
N ILE A 51 3.87 -15.95 22.46
CA ILE A 51 2.42 -16.19 22.55
C ILE A 51 2.18 -17.64 22.16
N GLU A 52 1.28 -18.33 22.85
CA GLU A 52 1.01 -19.75 22.63
C GLU A 52 0.50 -20.03 21.20
N GLY A 53 1.05 -21.06 20.55
CA GLY A 53 0.76 -21.40 19.16
C GLY A 53 1.56 -20.62 18.10
N TRP A 54 2.71 -20.03 18.47
CA TRP A 54 3.57 -19.25 17.58
C TRP A 54 4.95 -19.91 17.42
N LEU A 55 5.22 -20.42 16.21
CA LEU A 55 6.54 -20.97 15.82
C LEU A 55 7.64 -19.91 15.88
N ALA A 56 8.80 -20.29 16.43
CA ALA A 56 10.00 -19.44 16.55
C ALA A 56 9.84 -18.16 17.39
N GLU A 57 8.84 -18.11 18.28
CA GLU A 57 8.74 -17.03 19.26
C GLU A 57 9.42 -17.26 20.62
N PRO A 58 9.52 -18.47 21.21
CA PRO A 58 10.10 -18.58 22.55
C PRO A 58 11.60 -18.26 22.56
N MET A 59 12.30 -18.48 21.44
CA MET A 59 13.72 -18.26 21.28
C MET A 59 13.99 -17.24 20.18
N VAL A 60 14.98 -16.38 20.39
CA VAL A 60 15.38 -15.32 19.45
C VAL A 60 16.89 -15.19 19.44
N CYS A 61 17.47 -14.70 18.36
CA CYS A 61 18.87 -14.31 18.34
C CYS A 61 19.03 -12.93 19.02
N ASN A 62 19.90 -12.83 20.03
CA ASN A 62 20.25 -11.56 20.67
C ASN A 62 21.09 -10.72 19.71
N ALA A 63 20.46 -9.77 19.02
CA ALA A 63 21.08 -8.93 18.01
C ALA A 63 21.92 -7.78 18.60
N SER A 64 22.47 -7.95 19.80
CA SER A 64 23.26 -6.92 20.46
C SER A 64 24.57 -6.58 19.77
N LYS A 65 25.15 -7.53 19.00
CA LYS A 65 26.36 -7.28 18.19
C LYS A 65 26.03 -6.72 16.81
N ALA A 66 24.81 -6.91 16.30
CA ALA A 66 24.41 -6.45 14.96
C ALA A 66 24.33 -4.93 14.87
N ILE A 67 23.71 -4.29 15.87
CA ILE A 67 23.44 -2.85 15.90
C ILE A 67 23.79 -2.25 17.27
N SER A 68 24.42 -1.09 17.25
CA SER A 68 24.80 -0.32 18.44
C SER A 68 24.46 1.16 18.25
N PHE A 69 24.22 1.88 19.33
CA PHE A 69 23.99 3.32 19.30
C PHE A 69 25.33 4.03 19.50
N THR A 70 25.67 4.96 18.60
CA THR A 70 26.97 5.67 18.60
C THR A 70 27.13 6.58 19.80
N THR A 71 26.07 7.33 20.10
CA THR A 71 25.97 8.18 21.27
C THR A 71 24.87 7.64 22.18
N LYS A 72 24.73 8.19 23.39
CA LYS A 72 23.52 8.02 24.18
C LYS A 72 22.47 8.99 23.59
N PRO A 73 21.47 8.53 22.80
CA PRO A 73 20.30 9.28 22.41
C PRO A 73 19.82 10.24 23.48
N ARG A 74 19.77 11.51 23.09
CA ARG A 74 19.04 12.54 23.80
C ARG A 74 17.90 12.92 22.88
N PHE A 75 16.70 12.84 23.41
CA PHE A 75 15.52 13.41 22.76
C PHE A 75 15.59 14.92 23.02
N TYR A 76 15.11 15.73 22.09
CA TYR A 76 15.01 17.18 22.25
C TYR A 76 13.65 17.60 21.71
N SER A 77 12.96 18.48 22.42
CA SER A 77 11.80 19.18 21.86
C SER A 77 12.28 20.43 21.12
N ASN A 78 11.73 20.68 19.94
CA ASN A 78 11.99 21.88 19.14
C ASN A 78 11.00 23.01 19.46
N VAL A 79 9.90 22.69 20.15
CA VAL A 79 8.76 23.59 20.36
C VAL A 79 8.96 24.56 21.53
N VAL A 80 9.95 24.33 22.41
CA VAL A 80 10.20 25.21 23.56
C VAL A 80 11.68 25.54 23.67
N SER A 81 12.01 26.83 23.80
CA SER A 81 13.37 27.35 24.01
C SER A 81 14.08 26.80 25.26
N PHE A 82 13.37 26.05 26.11
CA PHE A 82 13.93 25.29 27.20
C PHE A 82 14.34 23.88 26.74
N LYS A 83 15.65 23.61 26.76
CA LYS A 83 16.23 22.26 26.57
C LYS A 83 15.76 21.32 27.68
N PHE A 84 14.58 20.72 27.53
CA PHE A 84 14.13 19.69 28.46
C PHE A 84 15.01 18.45 28.31
N TYR A 85 15.74 18.14 29.38
CA TYR A 85 16.62 16.98 29.43
C TYR A 85 15.76 15.72 29.54
N HIS A 86 15.62 15.00 28.43
CA HIS A 86 14.97 13.70 28.46
C HIS A 86 15.85 12.71 29.23
N GLY A 87 15.22 11.95 30.12
CA GLY A 87 15.90 10.93 30.92
C GLY A 87 16.59 9.89 30.03
N PRO A 88 17.58 9.16 30.57
CA PRO A 88 18.23 8.09 29.82
C PRO A 88 17.19 7.11 29.29
N TYR A 89 17.24 6.83 28.00
CA TYR A 89 16.51 5.71 27.44
C TYR A 89 17.23 4.41 27.82
N LYS A 90 16.47 3.33 27.98
CA LYS A 90 17.02 1.99 28.19
C LYS A 90 16.76 1.18 26.92
N VAL A 91 17.82 0.60 26.33
CA VAL A 91 17.63 -0.43 25.31
C VAL A 91 16.96 -1.62 25.98
N ALA A 92 15.68 -1.84 25.69
CA ALA A 92 14.91 -2.94 26.25
C ALA A 92 15.35 -4.26 25.62
N PHE A 93 15.55 -4.25 24.30
CA PHE A 93 16.06 -5.40 23.56
C PHE A 93 16.53 -5.02 22.15
N LYS A 94 17.40 -5.88 21.61
CA LYS A 94 17.76 -5.97 20.19
C LYS A 94 17.65 -7.44 19.81
N ARG A 95 16.78 -7.79 18.87
CA ARG A 95 16.46 -9.19 18.56
C ARG A 95 16.44 -9.42 17.06
N LEU A 96 16.79 -10.64 16.67
CA LEU A 96 16.60 -11.19 15.34
C LEU A 96 15.74 -12.44 15.48
N SER A 97 14.72 -12.55 14.63
CA SER A 97 13.90 -13.74 14.46
C SER A 97 13.85 -14.11 12.98
N TYR A 98 13.80 -15.41 12.69
CA TYR A 98 13.60 -15.94 11.36
C TYR A 98 12.73 -17.20 11.46
N ASP A 99 11.86 -17.42 10.49
CA ASP A 99 10.84 -18.49 10.54
C ASP A 99 11.34 -19.86 10.05
N GLY A 100 12.61 -19.93 9.66
CA GLY A 100 13.26 -21.11 9.09
C GLY A 100 13.05 -21.27 7.59
N LEU A 101 12.27 -20.41 6.94
CA LEU A 101 11.88 -20.56 5.55
C LEU A 101 12.24 -19.33 4.70
N ALA A 102 11.69 -18.16 5.02
CA ALA A 102 11.95 -16.93 4.26
C ALA A 102 11.78 -15.64 5.08
N THR A 103 10.83 -15.61 6.02
CA THR A 103 10.45 -14.38 6.73
C THR A 103 11.35 -14.19 7.94
N GLY A 104 12.15 -13.12 7.92
CA GLY A 104 12.96 -12.66 9.03
C GLY A 104 12.64 -11.25 9.49
N LYS A 105 13.07 -10.89 10.70
CA LYS A 105 12.94 -9.54 11.23
C LYS A 105 13.98 -9.20 12.29
N PHE A 106 14.46 -7.96 12.25
CA PHE A 106 15.14 -7.34 13.38
C PHE A 106 14.16 -6.48 14.18
N GLU A 107 14.25 -6.52 15.50
CA GLU A 107 13.44 -5.67 16.39
C GLU A 107 14.34 -4.95 17.39
N ILE A 108 14.18 -3.62 17.48
CA ILE A 108 14.89 -2.78 18.45
C ILE A 108 13.86 -2.08 19.32
N GLY A 109 13.86 -2.41 20.61
CA GLY A 109 12.97 -1.82 21.61
C GLY A 109 13.72 -0.87 22.53
N LEU A 110 13.24 0.36 22.70
CA LEU A 110 13.73 1.34 23.66
C LEU A 110 12.63 1.70 24.66
N ILE A 111 12.96 1.71 25.95
CA ILE A 111 12.11 2.25 27.00
C ILE A 111 12.52 3.69 27.27
N LEU A 112 11.59 4.60 27.10
CA LEU A 112 11.70 5.98 27.52
C LEU A 112 11.04 6.16 28.88
N ASN A 113 11.83 6.69 29.82
CA ASN A 113 11.37 7.11 31.14
C ASN A 113 11.36 8.64 31.16
N PRO A 114 10.29 9.29 30.67
CA PRO A 114 10.20 10.73 30.72
C PRO A 114 10.26 11.19 32.19
N LYS A 115 11.07 12.21 32.48
CA LYS A 115 11.03 12.87 33.80
C LYS A 115 9.68 13.60 33.93
N LYS A 116 9.15 13.70 35.15
CA LYS A 116 7.78 14.20 35.50
C LYS A 116 7.38 15.60 34.97
N LYS A 117 8.24 16.32 34.24
CA LYS A 117 8.01 17.70 33.75
C LYS A 117 8.33 17.91 32.26
N ALA A 118 8.52 16.86 31.46
CA ALA A 118 8.86 17.00 30.05
C ALA A 118 7.60 17.10 29.17
N TYR A 119 7.41 18.24 28.51
CA TYR A 119 6.45 18.41 27.41
C TYR A 119 7.15 17.98 26.12
N ILE A 120 6.78 16.82 25.58
CA ILE A 120 7.25 16.35 24.28
C ILE A 120 6.09 15.72 23.55
N THR A 121 5.97 16.04 22.28
CA THR A 121 4.93 15.45 21.44
C THR A 121 5.34 14.04 21.01
N TYR A 122 4.36 13.21 20.62
CA TYR A 122 4.68 11.87 20.09
C TYR A 122 5.54 11.96 18.83
N GLU A 123 5.30 12.99 18.02
CA GLU A 123 5.98 13.28 16.78
C GLU A 123 7.46 13.59 17.02
N GLU A 124 7.78 14.42 18.01
CA GLU A 124 9.16 14.73 18.40
C GLU A 124 9.89 13.49 18.95
N VAL A 125 9.19 12.66 19.73
CA VAL A 125 9.73 11.39 20.23
C VAL A 125 10.06 10.46 19.05
N VAL A 126 9.13 10.30 18.11
CA VAL A 126 9.28 9.45 16.93
C VAL A 126 10.39 9.96 16.02
N GLU A 127 10.41 11.25 15.70
CA GLU A 127 11.45 11.88 14.90
C GLU A 127 12.82 11.64 15.50
N SER A 128 12.97 11.95 16.79
CA SER A 128 14.22 11.74 17.53
C SER A 128 14.62 10.27 17.51
N PHE A 129 13.67 9.36 17.72
CA PHE A 129 13.91 7.91 17.71
C PHE A 129 14.37 7.41 16.33
N LEU A 130 13.76 7.88 15.25
CA LEU A 130 14.10 7.51 13.88
C LEU A 130 15.45 8.10 13.45
N ASN A 131 15.79 9.29 13.97
CA ASN A 131 17.05 9.98 13.70
C ASN A 131 18.23 9.50 14.55
N LEU A 132 18.05 8.52 15.45
CA LEU A 132 19.16 8.00 16.25
C LEU A 132 20.28 7.46 15.37
N THR A 133 21.50 7.91 15.62
CA THR A 133 22.67 7.43 14.88
C THR A 133 23.12 6.09 15.42
N VAL A 134 23.10 5.09 14.55
CA VAL A 134 23.44 3.70 14.86
C VAL A 134 24.63 3.24 14.04
N THR A 135 25.42 2.34 14.63
CA THR A 135 26.49 1.61 13.95
C THR A 135 26.06 0.16 13.74
N ILE A 136 26.15 -0.30 12.50
CA ILE A 136 25.89 -1.69 12.10
C ILE A 136 27.18 -2.33 11.63
N ARG A 137 27.51 -3.50 12.19
CA ARG A 137 28.70 -4.26 11.77
C ARG A 137 28.58 -4.66 10.31
N ARG A 138 29.70 -4.62 9.57
CA ARG A 138 29.82 -5.19 8.23
C ARG A 138 31.00 -6.17 8.24
N PRO A 139 30.76 -7.50 8.21
CA PRO A 139 31.86 -8.47 8.22
C PRO A 139 32.85 -8.19 7.09
N GLY A 140 34.13 -8.00 7.43
CA GLY A 140 35.21 -7.71 6.48
C GLY A 140 35.30 -6.25 5.99
N ASN A 141 34.39 -5.36 6.41
CA ASN A 141 34.33 -3.98 5.94
C ASN A 141 34.21 -2.98 7.10
N THR A 142 34.37 -1.69 6.80
CA THR A 142 34.06 -0.60 7.74
C THR A 142 32.60 -0.70 8.23
N PRO A 143 32.35 -0.55 9.55
CA PRO A 143 30.98 -0.50 10.05
C PRO A 143 30.17 0.60 9.37
N TRP A 144 28.90 0.33 9.10
CA TRP A 144 27.99 1.35 8.60
C TRP A 144 27.54 2.24 9.74
N ILE A 145 27.53 3.56 9.52
CA ILE A 145 27.01 4.55 10.45
C ILE A 145 25.90 5.31 9.73
N GLY A 146 24.73 5.40 10.35
CA GLY A 146 23.59 6.12 9.77
C GLY A 146 22.42 6.22 10.73
N LYS A 147 21.30 6.77 10.24
CA LYS A 147 20.07 6.91 11.01
C LYS A 147 19.39 5.55 11.21
N LEU A 148 18.79 5.33 12.37
CA LEU A 148 18.05 4.11 12.69
C LEU A 148 16.97 3.82 11.63
N ALA A 149 16.25 4.85 11.19
CA ALA A 149 15.18 4.71 10.21
C ALA A 149 15.62 4.10 8.86
N THR A 150 16.90 4.26 8.48
CA THR A 150 17.45 3.74 7.21
C THR A 150 18.27 2.46 7.38
N ALA A 151 18.27 1.87 8.58
CA ALA A 151 19.06 0.69 8.92
C ALA A 151 18.64 -0.60 8.18
N GLY A 152 17.40 -0.69 7.70
CA GLY A 152 16.80 -1.93 7.20
C GLY A 152 17.62 -2.66 6.14
N LYS A 153 18.05 -1.97 5.07
CA LYS A 153 18.86 -2.57 4.00
C LYS A 153 20.21 -3.07 4.53
N THR A 154 20.86 -2.30 5.40
CA THR A 154 22.15 -2.69 5.99
C THR A 154 22.00 -3.90 6.92
N LEU A 155 20.91 -4.00 7.69
CA LEU A 155 20.62 -5.16 8.53
C LEU A 155 20.34 -6.43 7.71
N ALA A 156 19.57 -6.31 6.62
CA ALA A 156 19.33 -7.41 5.69
C ALA A 156 20.64 -7.93 5.07
N ASN A 157 21.51 -7.02 4.62
CA ASN A 157 22.83 -7.38 4.09
C ASN A 157 23.75 -8.00 5.16
N LEU A 158 23.68 -7.52 6.41
CA LEU A 158 24.38 -8.15 7.52
C LEU A 158 23.90 -9.58 7.73
N TYR A 159 22.58 -9.83 7.70
CA TYR A 159 22.02 -11.17 7.82
C TYR A 159 22.51 -12.09 6.70
N LEU A 160 22.46 -11.65 5.43
CA LEU A 160 22.98 -12.40 4.28
C LEU A 160 24.43 -12.83 4.51
N LYS A 161 25.32 -11.89 4.81
CA LYS A 161 26.76 -12.18 5.05
C LYS A 161 26.97 -13.09 6.25
N SER A 162 26.21 -12.88 7.32
CA SER A 162 26.33 -13.63 8.57
C SER A 162 25.84 -15.07 8.48
N THR A 163 25.00 -15.35 7.50
CA THR A 163 24.39 -16.66 7.26
C THR A 163 24.84 -17.26 5.92
N THR A 164 25.92 -16.74 5.33
CA THR A 164 26.58 -17.32 4.14
C THR A 164 27.89 -18.00 4.56
N ILE A 165 28.10 -19.26 4.17
CA ILE A 165 29.26 -20.09 4.53
C ILE A 165 30.57 -19.34 4.23
N HIS A 166 31.57 -19.46 5.11
CA HIS A 166 32.80 -18.67 5.06
C HIS A 166 33.56 -18.81 3.73
N ASN A 167 33.58 -20.00 3.17
CA ASN A 167 34.31 -20.33 1.94
C ASN A 167 33.44 -20.22 0.69
N PHE A 168 32.23 -19.66 0.79
CA PHE A 168 31.40 -19.39 -0.37
C PHE A 168 31.98 -18.22 -1.15
N ASN A 169 32.06 -18.35 -2.46
CA ASN A 169 32.62 -17.31 -3.33
C ASN A 169 31.81 -16.01 -3.19
N LYS A 170 32.50 -14.90 -2.89
CA LYS A 170 31.84 -13.61 -2.62
C LYS A 170 31.19 -13.03 -3.87
N ASP A 171 31.72 -13.32 -5.06
CA ASP A 171 31.20 -12.80 -6.32
C ASP A 171 29.89 -13.50 -6.75
N ASP A 172 29.65 -14.67 -6.20
CA ASP A 172 28.41 -15.43 -6.41
C ASP A 172 27.28 -14.96 -5.50
N VAL A 173 27.60 -14.30 -4.38
CA VAL A 173 26.59 -13.75 -3.46
C VAL A 173 25.86 -12.59 -4.11
N LYS A 174 24.56 -12.74 -4.32
CA LYS A 174 23.73 -11.67 -4.88
C LYS A 174 23.02 -10.90 -3.77
N ASP A 175 23.14 -9.57 -3.81
CA ASP A 175 22.50 -8.66 -2.84
C ASP A 175 20.97 -8.80 -2.78
N TRP A 176 20.34 -9.35 -3.82
CA TRP A 176 18.90 -9.55 -3.86
C TRP A 176 18.44 -10.85 -3.18
N TRP A 177 19.36 -11.73 -2.77
CA TRP A 177 19.01 -12.97 -2.05
C TRP A 177 18.38 -12.70 -0.69
N VAL A 178 18.76 -11.61 -0.01
CA VAL A 178 18.09 -11.15 1.20
C VAL A 178 17.67 -9.70 1.04
N GLN A 179 16.37 -9.44 1.10
CA GLN A 179 15.79 -8.13 0.79
C GLN A 179 15.12 -7.52 2.02
N ALA A 180 15.43 -6.26 2.32
CA ALA A 180 14.72 -5.52 3.35
C ALA A 180 13.27 -5.20 2.90
N GLY A 181 12.32 -5.45 3.80
CA GLY A 181 10.96 -4.93 3.72
C GLY A 181 10.85 -3.53 4.33
N GLU A 182 9.64 -2.98 4.32
CA GLU A 182 9.35 -1.68 4.95
C GLU A 182 9.29 -1.81 6.48
N PRO A 183 9.94 -0.90 7.21
CA PRO A 183 9.94 -0.95 8.67
C PRO A 183 8.61 -0.52 9.28
N LEU A 184 8.30 -1.08 10.45
CA LEU A 184 7.14 -0.71 11.27
C LEU A 184 7.61 -0.15 12.61
N LEU A 185 7.08 1.00 13.03
CA LEU A 185 7.33 1.60 14.34
C LEU A 185 6.11 1.41 15.25
N PHE A 186 6.30 0.80 16.40
CA PHE A 186 5.28 0.65 17.42
C PHE A 186 5.65 1.48 18.64
N CYS A 187 4.69 2.20 19.19
CA CYS A 187 4.79 2.96 20.41
C CYS A 187 3.77 2.46 21.43
N GLU A 188 4.21 2.30 22.66
CA GLU A 188 3.36 1.93 23.77
C GLU A 188 3.56 2.98 24.85
N SER A 189 2.52 3.76 25.13
CA SER A 189 2.59 4.83 26.11
C SER A 189 1.75 4.49 27.32
N ARG A 190 2.06 5.14 28.44
CA ARG A 190 1.21 5.18 29.64
C ARG A 190 0.80 6.61 29.96
N ILE A 191 1.03 7.54 29.02
CA ILE A 191 0.80 8.95 29.29
C ILE A 191 -0.71 9.16 29.26
N ILE A 192 -1.29 8.95 30.43
CA ILE A 192 -2.57 9.47 30.85
C ILE A 192 -2.58 10.94 30.45
N ARG A 193 -3.59 11.33 29.68
CA ARG A 193 -3.95 12.70 29.27
C ARG A 193 -4.28 13.64 30.44
N ASN A 194 -3.54 13.55 31.54
CA ASN A 194 -3.62 14.47 32.67
C ASN A 194 -2.44 15.45 32.66
N TYR A 195 -1.91 15.79 31.49
CA TYR A 195 -1.60 17.19 31.30
C TYR A 195 -2.94 17.86 31.07
N LYS A 196 -3.58 18.33 32.14
CA LYS A 196 -4.49 19.47 32.03
C LYS A 196 -3.77 20.43 31.09
N TYR A 197 -4.36 20.66 29.91
CA TYR A 197 -4.12 21.88 29.16
C TYR A 197 -4.28 22.98 30.21
N ASN A 198 -3.17 23.51 30.71
CA ASN A 198 -3.24 24.58 31.68
C ASN A 198 -3.90 25.71 30.89
N ASN A 199 -5.00 26.26 31.43
CA ASN A 199 -5.91 27.22 30.79
C ASN A 199 -5.26 28.55 30.34
N ASN A 200 -3.96 28.61 30.09
CA ASN A 200 -3.29 29.72 29.42
C ASN A 200 -3.49 29.66 27.89
N LEU A 201 -4.75 29.52 27.45
CA LEU A 201 -5.16 29.77 26.07
C LEU A 201 -4.75 31.19 25.62
N ASN A 202 -4.64 32.14 26.56
CA ASN A 202 -4.23 33.51 26.30
C ASN A 202 -2.82 33.64 25.72
N ASN A 203 -1.89 32.72 26.04
CA ASN A 203 -0.53 32.76 25.49
C ASN A 203 -0.44 32.11 24.10
N ILE A 204 -1.40 31.24 23.76
CA ILE A 204 -1.46 30.57 22.45
C ILE A 204 -2.15 31.51 21.45
N GLN A 205 -3.16 32.27 21.87
CA GLN A 205 -3.82 33.26 21.02
C GLN A 205 -2.82 34.32 20.52
N GLY A 206 -1.97 34.86 21.40
CA GLY A 206 -0.91 35.79 20.96
C GLY A 206 0.10 35.18 19.99
N TYR A 207 0.30 33.86 20.01
CA TYR A 207 1.17 33.15 19.06
C TYR A 207 0.47 32.88 17.72
N ILE A 208 -0.85 32.63 17.75
CA ILE A 208 -1.71 32.46 16.57
C ILE A 208 -1.87 33.80 15.82
N ASP A 209 -2.13 34.87 16.57
CA ASP A 209 -2.31 36.22 16.04
C ASP A 209 -1.02 36.76 15.40
N ASN A 210 0.14 36.50 16.02
CA ASN A 210 1.44 36.92 15.48
C ASN A 210 1.90 36.15 14.23
N ASN A 211 1.28 35.00 13.90
CA ASN A 211 1.66 34.19 12.75
C ASN A 211 0.56 34.15 11.65
N ASN A 212 -0.48 34.98 11.75
CA ASN A 212 -1.62 35.03 10.81
C ASN A 212 -2.31 33.66 10.60
N TRP A 213 -2.50 32.89 11.66
CA TRP A 213 -3.19 31.60 11.58
C TRP A 213 -4.69 31.78 11.81
N SER A 214 -5.53 31.35 10.85
CA SER A 214 -6.99 31.38 11.02
C SER A 214 -7.47 30.12 11.74
N VAL A 215 -8.12 30.28 12.89
CA VAL A 215 -8.78 29.18 13.62
C VAL A 215 -10.28 29.33 13.48
N THR A 216 -10.94 28.44 12.73
CA THR A 216 -12.40 28.38 12.66
C THR A 216 -12.94 27.50 13.79
N LYS A 217 -13.85 28.07 14.59
CA LYS A 217 -14.33 27.51 15.86
C LYS A 217 -15.09 26.17 15.77
N ASN A 218 -15.44 25.73 14.55
CA ASN A 218 -16.31 24.58 14.29
C ASN A 218 -15.65 23.40 13.59
N ASN A 219 -14.34 23.45 13.31
CA ASN A 219 -13.58 22.29 12.85
C ASN A 219 -12.17 22.41 13.42
N TYR A 220 -11.85 21.67 14.48
CA TYR A 220 -10.48 21.56 14.98
C TYR A 220 -9.64 20.64 14.07
N HIS A 221 -9.55 21.01 12.79
CA HIS A 221 -8.45 20.63 11.91
C HIS A 221 -7.43 21.77 12.03
N ILE A 222 -6.39 21.56 12.84
CA ILE A 222 -5.25 22.47 12.85
C ILE A 222 -4.25 21.90 11.85
N ASP A 223 -4.35 22.35 10.61
CA ASP A 223 -3.29 22.15 9.63
C ASP A 223 -2.12 23.03 10.06
N PHE A 224 -1.00 22.42 10.42
CA PHE A 224 0.26 23.14 10.59
C PHE A 224 0.90 23.26 9.21
N PRO A 225 0.98 24.46 8.60
CA PRO A 225 1.77 24.65 7.40
C PRO A 225 3.26 24.57 7.81
N MET A 226 3.82 23.36 7.76
CA MET A 226 5.27 23.22 7.70
C MET A 226 5.68 23.16 6.22
N PRO A 227 6.56 24.06 5.75
CA PRO A 227 7.08 23.94 4.40
C PRO A 227 7.77 22.57 4.26
N ASN A 228 7.28 21.76 3.31
CA ASN A 228 7.78 20.44 2.91
C ASN A 228 7.45 19.22 3.78
N LYS A 229 6.43 19.22 4.66
CA LYS A 229 6.06 18.01 5.43
C LYS A 229 4.55 17.84 5.65
N ASN A 230 3.94 16.86 4.97
CA ASN A 230 2.60 16.37 5.31
C ASN A 230 2.72 15.32 6.43
N ILE A 231 2.21 15.63 7.61
CA ILE A 231 2.09 14.70 8.74
C ILE A 231 0.61 14.68 9.13
N HIS A 232 -0.04 13.52 9.04
CA HIS A 232 -1.40 13.36 9.55
C HIS A 232 -1.34 12.63 10.90
N LYS A 233 -2.02 13.21 11.89
CA LYS A 233 -2.10 12.72 13.27
C LYS A 233 -3.53 12.26 13.54
N PHE A 234 -3.72 10.98 13.84
CA PHE A 234 -5.01 10.47 14.31
C PHE A 234 -4.96 10.24 15.81
N CYS A 235 -5.41 11.21 16.61
CA CYS A 235 -5.60 11.04 18.04
C CYS A 235 -7.08 10.68 18.32
N LEU A 236 -7.36 9.50 18.87
CA LEU A 236 -8.69 9.17 19.40
C LEU A 236 -8.90 9.86 20.77
N ASP A 237 -9.19 11.16 20.77
CA ASP A 237 -9.83 11.87 21.89
C ASP A 237 -11.27 12.21 21.52
N LYS A 238 -12.23 11.56 22.19
CA LYS A 238 -13.54 12.12 22.56
C LYS A 238 -14.22 13.05 21.53
N PHE A 239 -14.43 12.56 20.31
CA PHE A 239 -15.30 13.19 19.31
C PHE A 239 -16.70 12.54 19.35
N SER A 240 -17.42 12.70 20.47
CA SER A 240 -18.64 11.94 20.75
C SER A 240 -19.96 12.69 20.52
N SER A 241 -19.99 13.85 19.87
CA SER A 241 -21.26 14.59 19.68
C SER A 241 -21.72 14.79 18.24
N GLU A 242 -20.86 14.69 17.22
CA GLU A 242 -21.27 15.05 15.84
C GLU A 242 -21.17 13.92 14.79
N LEU A 243 -20.63 12.75 15.14
CA LEU A 243 -20.68 11.56 14.27
C LEU A 243 -21.74 10.57 14.80
N LYS A 244 -23.02 10.88 14.60
CA LYS A 244 -24.13 9.96 14.92
C LYS A 244 -24.22 8.73 14.00
N ASN A 245 -23.41 8.64 12.93
CA ASN A 245 -23.50 7.52 11.98
C ASN A 245 -22.22 6.70 11.75
N LEU A 246 -21.15 6.91 12.54
CA LEU A 246 -19.97 6.02 12.54
C LEU A 246 -19.56 5.75 13.99
N SER A 247 -19.90 4.56 14.48
CA SER A 247 -19.56 4.10 15.83
C SER A 247 -18.06 3.92 15.98
N VAL A 248 -17.42 4.90 16.62
CA VAL A 248 -16.10 4.79 17.25
C VAL A 248 -16.28 3.95 18.51
N THR A 249 -15.86 2.69 18.46
CA THR A 249 -15.81 1.82 19.64
C THR A 249 -14.63 2.20 20.51
N ASN A 250 -14.92 2.52 21.78
CA ASN A 250 -13.95 2.41 22.85
C ASN A 250 -13.53 0.94 22.93
N ILE A 251 -12.28 0.61 22.63
CA ILE A 251 -11.63 -0.47 23.37
C ILE A 251 -11.62 0.04 24.80
N GLU A 252 -12.39 -0.57 25.71
CA GLU A 252 -12.45 -0.15 27.12
C GLU A 252 -11.03 0.10 27.67
N GLY A 253 -10.66 1.38 27.79
CA GLY A 253 -9.43 1.82 28.43
C GLY A 253 -8.20 2.14 27.55
N ALA A 254 -8.18 1.85 26.25
CA ALA A 254 -6.99 2.05 25.41
C ALA A 254 -7.20 3.06 24.25
N TYR A 255 -6.29 4.03 24.09
CA TYR A 255 -6.28 4.95 22.95
C TYR A 255 -5.28 4.50 21.89
N LEU A 256 -5.72 4.43 20.64
CA LEU A 256 -4.89 4.12 19.49
C LEU A 256 -4.58 5.38 18.69
N THR A 257 -3.31 5.70 18.47
CA THR A 257 -2.89 6.81 17.58
C THR A 257 -2.01 6.25 16.49
N VAL A 258 -2.44 6.40 15.23
CA VAL A 258 -1.59 6.07 14.08
C VAL A 258 -1.07 7.34 13.44
N SER A 259 0.22 7.36 13.15
CA SER A 259 0.88 8.49 12.49
C SER A 259 1.90 7.95 11.51
N LEU A 260 2.28 8.74 10.51
CA LEU A 260 3.31 8.35 9.55
C LEU A 260 4.41 9.39 9.57
N TYR A 261 5.65 8.91 9.68
CA TYR A 261 6.84 9.74 9.65
C TYR A 261 7.55 9.56 8.31
N GLN A 262 8.33 10.56 7.87
CA GLN A 262 8.99 10.68 6.54
C GLN A 262 9.75 9.43 6.02
N VAL A 263 9.88 8.39 6.83
CA VAL A 263 10.65 7.16 6.55
C VAL A 263 9.74 5.94 6.29
N ARG A 264 8.57 6.12 5.67
CA ARG A 264 7.69 5.01 5.22
C ARG A 264 7.27 4.03 6.34
N SER A 265 7.28 4.46 7.60
CA SER A 265 7.04 3.60 8.76
C SER A 265 5.69 3.92 9.42
N VAL A 266 4.77 2.95 9.49
CA VAL A 266 3.52 3.07 10.26
C VAL A 266 3.88 3.23 11.74
N PHE A 267 3.33 4.23 12.43
CA PHE A 267 3.46 4.44 13.87
C PHE A 267 2.16 4.04 14.54
N ILE A 268 2.17 3.19 15.57
CA ILE A 268 0.96 2.83 16.31
C ILE A 268 1.19 3.10 17.80
N ALA A 269 0.42 3.97 18.45
CA ALA A 269 0.50 4.24 19.89
C ALA A 269 -0.67 3.61 20.64
N VAL A 270 -0.41 2.79 21.65
CA VAL A 270 -1.44 2.27 22.57
C VAL A 270 -1.29 2.93 23.94
N ASP A 271 -2.32 3.61 24.44
CA ASP A 271 -2.40 4.10 25.83
C ASP A 271 -3.02 3.05 26.77
N LYS A 272 -2.63 3.06 28.04
CA LYS A 272 -3.00 2.03 29.04
C LYS A 272 -3.61 2.64 30.29
N LYS A 273 -4.76 2.13 30.72
CA LYS A 273 -5.39 2.41 32.02
C LYS A 273 -5.28 1.24 33.02
N ASN A 274 -5.38 -0.03 32.61
CA ASN A 274 -5.44 -1.21 33.53
C ASN A 274 -4.39 -2.34 33.28
N TYR A 275 -4.32 -3.34 34.19
CA TYR A 275 -3.34 -4.44 34.13
C TYR A 275 -3.64 -5.47 33.03
N ASP A 276 -4.90 -5.85 32.82
CA ASP A 276 -5.31 -6.80 31.75
C ASP A 276 -4.99 -6.27 30.35
N GLU A 277 -5.02 -4.94 30.18
CA GLU A 277 -4.62 -4.26 28.95
C GLU A 277 -3.13 -4.47 28.62
N ARG A 278 -2.28 -4.92 29.55
CA ARG A 278 -0.87 -5.23 29.24
C ARG A 278 -0.76 -6.48 28.39
N ILE A 279 -1.58 -7.50 28.65
CA ILE A 279 -1.60 -8.74 27.87
C ILE A 279 -2.17 -8.43 26.49
N THR A 280 -3.29 -7.70 26.43
CA THR A 280 -3.92 -7.27 25.18
C THR A 280 -2.99 -6.40 24.33
N ALA A 281 -2.37 -5.35 24.90
CA ALA A 281 -1.43 -4.50 24.16
C ALA A 281 -0.19 -5.29 23.69
N ARG A 282 0.29 -6.25 24.48
CA ARG A 282 1.37 -7.14 24.07
C ARG A 282 0.95 -8.04 22.91
N LEU A 283 -0.21 -8.69 23.01
CA LEU A 283 -0.77 -9.57 21.98
C LEU A 283 -0.96 -8.78 20.69
N PHE A 284 -1.61 -7.62 20.79
CA PHE A 284 -1.83 -6.68 19.70
C PHE A 284 -0.53 -6.31 19.00
N ARG A 285 0.45 -5.81 19.76
CA ARG A 285 1.77 -5.43 19.26
C ARG A 285 2.46 -6.57 18.53
N VAL A 286 2.48 -7.77 19.12
CA VAL A 286 3.13 -8.93 18.50
C VAL A 286 2.40 -9.38 17.23
N SER A 287 1.06 -9.39 17.24
CA SER A 287 0.21 -9.68 16.07
C SER A 287 0.43 -8.72 14.92
N LEU A 288 0.35 -7.42 15.19
CA LEU A 288 0.57 -6.39 14.19
C LEU A 288 2.00 -6.48 13.61
N MET A 289 3.00 -6.55 14.48
CA MET A 289 4.39 -6.65 14.05
C MET A 289 4.65 -7.93 13.26
N ARG A 290 3.99 -9.05 13.56
CA ARG A 290 4.13 -10.26 12.73
C ARG A 290 3.40 -10.12 11.40
N LEU A 291 2.17 -9.59 11.40
CA LEU A 291 1.38 -9.35 10.19
C LEU A 291 2.15 -8.46 9.21
N ASN A 292 2.77 -7.38 9.69
CA ASN A 292 3.62 -6.51 8.89
C ASN A 292 4.79 -7.29 8.26
N ALA A 293 5.53 -8.07 9.06
CA ALA A 293 6.66 -8.84 8.54
C ALA A 293 6.25 -9.85 7.46
N GLU A 294 5.13 -10.56 7.65
CA GLU A 294 4.64 -11.53 6.66
C GLU A 294 4.12 -10.86 5.40
N ARG A 295 3.37 -9.75 5.53
CA ARG A 295 2.91 -8.97 4.38
C ARG A 295 4.10 -8.46 3.58
N GLU A 296 5.09 -7.85 4.23
CA GLU A 296 6.28 -7.32 3.56
C GLU A 296 7.15 -8.41 2.90
N CYS A 297 7.26 -9.58 3.52
CA CYS A 297 8.00 -10.69 2.92
C CYS A 297 7.25 -11.32 1.75
N LEU A 298 5.94 -11.60 1.88
CA LEU A 298 5.11 -12.11 0.80
C LEU A 298 5.12 -11.15 -0.38
N ARG A 299 5.02 -9.85 -0.09
CA ARG A 299 5.13 -8.77 -1.05
C ARG A 299 6.41 -8.84 -1.86
N LYS A 300 7.57 -8.83 -1.18
CA LYS A 300 8.87 -8.93 -1.82
C LYS A 300 9.00 -10.24 -2.60
N PHE A 301 8.44 -11.33 -2.09
CA PHE A 301 8.47 -12.63 -2.75
C PHE A 301 7.76 -12.58 -4.10
N LEU A 302 6.53 -12.08 -4.13
CA LEU A 302 5.76 -11.90 -5.37
C LEU A 302 6.48 -10.98 -6.38
N LEU A 303 7.15 -9.93 -5.90
CA LEU A 303 7.98 -9.08 -6.76
C LEU A 303 9.14 -9.83 -7.42
N ASN A 304 9.79 -10.76 -6.71
CA ASN A 304 10.88 -11.56 -7.29
C ASN A 304 10.37 -12.61 -8.29
N ILE A 305 9.16 -13.17 -8.07
CA ILE A 305 8.47 -13.96 -9.09
C ILE A 305 8.20 -13.11 -10.34
N ASN A 306 7.66 -11.90 -10.15
CA ASN A 306 7.39 -11.01 -11.28
C ASN A 306 8.66 -10.62 -12.05
N GLN A 307 9.80 -10.53 -11.37
CA GLN A 307 11.11 -10.26 -11.96
C GLN A 307 11.80 -11.50 -12.55
N ASN A 308 11.13 -12.66 -12.59
CA ASN A 308 11.70 -13.94 -13.04
C ASN A 308 12.98 -14.35 -12.29
N LYS A 309 13.15 -13.89 -11.04
CA LYS A 309 14.28 -14.28 -10.17
C LYS A 309 14.06 -15.63 -9.50
N ILE A 310 12.81 -16.07 -9.44
CA ILE A 310 12.40 -17.38 -8.94
C ILE A 310 11.75 -18.10 -10.12
N ASN A 311 12.29 -19.27 -10.46
CA ASN A 311 11.73 -20.07 -11.55
C ASN A 311 10.51 -20.85 -11.04
N LEU A 312 9.37 -20.73 -11.74
CA LEU A 312 8.13 -21.42 -11.42
C LEU A 312 7.84 -22.62 -12.33
N SER A 313 8.63 -22.84 -13.38
CA SER A 313 8.34 -23.87 -14.39
C SER A 313 8.83 -25.27 -14.00
N GLU A 314 9.78 -25.37 -13.08
CA GLU A 314 10.44 -26.62 -12.73
C GLU A 314 10.03 -27.09 -11.33
N ARG A 315 9.59 -28.36 -11.22
CA ARG A 315 9.35 -29.02 -9.94
C ARG A 315 10.68 -29.39 -9.29
N THR A 316 11.32 -28.41 -8.68
CA THR A 316 12.55 -28.55 -7.88
C THR A 316 12.22 -28.56 -6.39
N GLU A 317 13.18 -28.90 -5.53
CA GLU A 317 13.03 -28.74 -4.08
C GLU A 317 12.69 -27.29 -3.69
N GLY A 318 13.26 -26.31 -4.39
CA GLY A 318 12.93 -24.89 -4.24
C GLY A 318 11.47 -24.57 -4.55
N PHE A 319 10.84 -25.33 -5.46
CA PHE A 319 9.43 -25.20 -5.78
C PHE A 319 8.53 -25.74 -4.66
N ASP A 320 8.91 -26.82 -4.00
CA ASP A 320 8.19 -27.33 -2.83
C ASP A 320 8.29 -26.35 -1.64
N PHE A 321 9.49 -25.80 -1.39
CA PHE A 321 9.65 -24.71 -0.43
C PHE A 321 8.78 -23.50 -0.77
N LEU A 322 8.66 -23.14 -2.05
CA LEU A 322 7.81 -22.04 -2.52
C LEU A 322 6.34 -22.30 -2.18
N GLN A 323 5.82 -23.49 -2.45
CA GLN A 323 4.44 -23.84 -2.11
C GLN A 323 4.21 -23.82 -0.60
N ASP A 324 5.14 -24.38 0.17
CA ASP A 324 5.06 -24.39 1.63
C ASP A 324 5.09 -22.97 2.22
N TYR A 325 5.96 -22.11 1.69
CA TYR A 325 6.05 -20.71 2.10
C TYR A 325 4.75 -19.97 1.81
N LEU A 326 4.24 -20.05 0.59
CA LEU A 326 3.02 -19.37 0.20
C LEU A 326 1.83 -19.86 1.04
N ASN A 327 1.69 -21.18 1.24
CA ASN A 327 0.62 -21.72 2.08
C ASN A 327 0.74 -21.25 3.54
N ARG A 328 1.96 -21.25 4.10
CA ARG A 328 2.23 -20.82 5.48
C ARG A 328 1.99 -19.33 5.65
N ALA A 329 2.59 -18.49 4.81
CA ALA A 329 2.45 -17.04 4.85
C ALA A 329 1.00 -16.60 4.70
N THR A 330 0.27 -17.14 3.72
CA THR A 330 -1.15 -16.82 3.54
C THR A 330 -2.01 -17.28 4.71
N LYS A 331 -1.77 -18.47 5.27
CA LYS A 331 -2.48 -18.95 6.47
C LYS A 331 -2.20 -18.06 7.69
N ILE A 332 -0.95 -17.63 7.88
CA ILE A 332 -0.59 -16.72 8.96
C ILE A 332 -1.31 -15.39 8.78
N ILE A 333 -1.22 -14.77 7.60
CA ILE A 333 -1.88 -13.50 7.30
C ILE A 333 -3.38 -13.62 7.58
N MET A 334 -4.09 -14.58 6.96
CA MET A 334 -5.53 -14.75 7.15
C MET A 334 -5.92 -15.03 8.60
N ARG A 335 -5.16 -15.87 9.32
CA ARG A 335 -5.43 -16.16 10.74
C ARG A 335 -5.22 -14.92 11.62
N ARG A 336 -4.14 -14.16 11.39
CA ARG A 336 -3.86 -12.95 12.18
C ARG A 336 -4.85 -11.85 11.86
N GLU A 337 -5.28 -11.77 10.60
CA GLU A 337 -6.37 -10.90 10.25
C GLU A 337 -7.63 -11.29 11.04
N LYS A 338 -8.08 -12.55 10.94
CA LYS A 338 -9.23 -13.01 11.73
C LYS A 338 -9.10 -12.76 13.24
N GLN A 339 -7.91 -12.93 13.81
CA GLN A 339 -7.67 -12.67 15.24
C GLN A 339 -7.77 -11.19 15.60
N LEU A 340 -7.28 -10.30 14.73
CA LEU A 340 -7.39 -8.86 14.91
C LEU A 340 -8.83 -8.38 14.65
N ASP A 341 -9.55 -8.99 13.70
CA ASP A 341 -10.98 -8.72 13.44
C ASP A 341 -11.86 -9.10 14.64
N GLY A 342 -11.53 -10.22 15.30
CA GLY A 342 -12.24 -10.68 16.50
C GLY A 342 -12.05 -9.81 17.73
N LEU A 343 -11.15 -8.82 17.70
CA LEU A 343 -10.97 -7.89 18.82
C LEU A 343 -12.00 -6.74 18.81
N GLU A 344 -12.56 -6.36 17.65
CA GLU A 344 -13.56 -5.28 17.52
C GLU A 344 -14.39 -5.37 16.22
N GLU A 345 -15.39 -6.26 16.16
CA GLU A 345 -16.39 -6.34 15.06
C GLU A 345 -15.80 -6.22 13.62
N GLY A 346 -14.57 -6.66 13.37
CA GLY A 346 -13.91 -6.56 12.06
C GLY A 346 -13.40 -5.18 11.62
N LYS A 347 -13.64 -4.10 12.38
CA LYS A 347 -13.30 -2.73 11.93
C LYS A 347 -11.81 -2.41 11.99
N PHE A 348 -11.07 -3.09 12.86
CA PHE A 348 -9.69 -2.73 13.15
C PHE A 348 -8.75 -2.94 11.95
N ILE A 349 -8.91 -4.03 11.21
CA ILE A 349 -8.04 -4.30 10.05
C ILE A 349 -8.33 -3.36 8.93
N ASP A 350 -9.62 -3.11 8.69
CA ASP A 350 -10.03 -2.14 7.70
C ASP A 350 -9.45 -0.78 8.05
N TRP A 351 -9.42 -0.40 9.33
CA TRP A 351 -8.74 0.82 9.78
C TRP A 351 -7.22 0.83 9.52
N VAL A 352 -6.50 -0.25 9.88
CA VAL A 352 -5.05 -0.34 9.58
C VAL A 352 -4.80 -0.23 8.08
N ARG A 353 -5.65 -0.86 7.26
CA ARG A 353 -5.56 -0.78 5.80
C ARG A 353 -5.88 0.63 5.31
N ASP A 354 -6.95 1.27 5.78
CA ASP A 354 -7.29 2.64 5.37
C ASP A 354 -6.16 3.62 5.68
N ILE A 355 -5.44 3.41 6.78
CA ILE A 355 -4.25 4.21 7.10
C ILE A 355 -3.05 3.84 6.22
N GLU A 356 -2.86 2.58 5.86
CA GLU A 356 -1.87 2.21 4.83
C GLU A 356 -2.20 2.89 3.48
N ASP A 357 -3.50 3.02 3.18
CA ASP A 357 -4.06 3.48 1.91
C ASP A 357 -3.91 5.00 1.70
N GLN A 358 -4.24 5.81 2.73
CA GLN A 358 -4.28 7.27 2.62
C GLN A 358 -2.93 7.93 2.31
N PHE A 359 -1.80 7.27 2.55
CA PHE A 359 -0.50 7.97 2.61
C PHE A 359 0.47 7.60 1.50
N LYS A 360 0.12 6.63 0.65
CA LYS A 360 0.95 6.23 -0.50
C LYS A 360 0.12 5.95 -1.75
N PRO A 361 -0.83 6.82 -2.17
CA PRO A 361 -1.70 6.51 -3.31
C PRO A 361 -0.91 6.10 -4.56
N TYR A 362 0.14 6.85 -4.92
CA TYR A 362 0.97 6.57 -6.11
C TYR A 362 1.92 5.39 -5.96
N ALA A 363 2.56 5.23 -4.79
CA ALA A 363 3.45 4.10 -4.56
C ALA A 363 2.65 2.79 -4.40
N ARG A 364 1.37 2.88 -3.99
CA ARG A 364 0.44 1.76 -3.86
C ARG A 364 -0.11 1.32 -5.21
N GLN A 365 -0.47 2.22 -6.13
CA GLN A 365 -0.97 1.77 -7.44
C GLN A 365 0.09 0.98 -8.20
N LYS A 366 1.30 1.54 -8.35
CA LYS A 366 2.44 0.82 -8.96
C LYS A 366 2.68 -0.53 -8.26
N TYR A 367 2.50 -0.55 -6.95
CA TYR A 367 2.67 -1.73 -6.13
C TYR A 367 1.59 -2.80 -6.39
N LEU A 368 0.32 -2.40 -6.47
CA LEU A 368 -0.80 -3.28 -6.79
C LEU A 368 -0.67 -3.80 -8.22
N ASP A 369 -0.17 -2.99 -9.16
CA ASP A 369 0.12 -3.41 -10.53
C ASP A 369 1.22 -4.47 -10.55
N GLU A 370 2.31 -4.26 -9.82
CA GLU A 370 3.41 -5.22 -9.71
C GLU A 370 2.96 -6.54 -9.08
N ILE A 371 2.12 -6.50 -8.04
CA ILE A 371 1.51 -7.69 -7.44
C ILE A 371 0.54 -8.37 -8.40
N SER A 372 -0.31 -7.61 -9.09
CA SER A 372 -1.29 -8.17 -10.03
C SER A 372 -0.61 -8.90 -11.17
N ARG A 373 0.50 -8.37 -11.69
CA ARG A 373 1.36 -9.08 -12.66
C ARG A 373 1.99 -10.34 -12.07
N ALA A 374 2.45 -10.28 -10.82
CA ALA A 374 2.96 -11.45 -10.11
C ALA A 374 1.88 -12.55 -9.97
N LEU A 375 0.63 -12.16 -9.69
CA LEU A 375 -0.49 -13.09 -9.62
C LEU A 375 -0.73 -13.79 -10.95
N ILE A 376 -0.75 -13.06 -12.08
CA ILE A 376 -0.94 -13.66 -13.40
C ILE A 376 0.09 -14.75 -13.66
N LYS A 377 1.35 -14.51 -13.28
CA LYS A 377 2.42 -15.51 -13.36
C LYS A 377 2.21 -16.70 -12.41
N VAL A 378 1.72 -16.44 -11.21
CA VAL A 378 1.36 -17.48 -10.22
C VAL A 378 0.22 -18.36 -10.73
N LYS A 379 -0.81 -17.80 -11.38
CA LYS A 379 -1.92 -18.58 -11.96
C LYS A 379 -1.49 -19.46 -13.12
N GLY A 380 -0.53 -18.99 -13.91
CA GLY A 380 0.06 -19.76 -15.00
C GLY A 380 1.06 -20.83 -14.54
N ALA A 381 1.42 -20.86 -13.26
CA ALA A 381 2.37 -21.82 -12.70
C ALA A 381 1.68 -23.04 -12.10
N VAL A 382 2.46 -24.09 -11.84
CA VAL A 382 1.99 -25.37 -11.26
C VAL A 382 1.73 -25.26 -9.74
N ILE A 383 1.18 -24.14 -9.28
CA ILE A 383 0.89 -23.90 -7.85
C ILE A 383 -0.42 -24.60 -7.47
N ARG A 384 -0.48 -25.20 -6.28
CA ARG A 384 -1.72 -25.82 -5.77
C ARG A 384 -2.88 -24.80 -5.80
N PRO A 385 -4.04 -25.11 -6.39
CA PRO A 385 -5.16 -24.16 -6.54
C PRO A 385 -5.66 -23.53 -5.23
N ASN A 386 -5.56 -24.24 -4.10
CA ASN A 386 -5.90 -23.69 -2.79
C ASN A 386 -4.95 -22.57 -2.36
N ILE A 387 -3.66 -22.69 -2.68
CA ILE A 387 -2.67 -21.65 -2.36
C ILE A 387 -2.94 -20.43 -3.24
N GLU A 388 -3.14 -20.64 -4.54
CA GLU A 388 -3.50 -19.59 -5.49
C GLU A 388 -4.72 -18.79 -5.00
N ARG A 389 -5.83 -19.47 -4.68
CA ARG A 389 -7.05 -18.82 -4.17
C ARG A 389 -6.82 -17.98 -2.90
N LYS A 390 -5.95 -18.44 -1.99
CA LYS A 390 -5.59 -17.68 -0.78
C LYS A 390 -4.78 -16.43 -1.13
N ILE A 391 -3.83 -16.53 -2.04
CA ILE A 391 -3.05 -15.38 -2.52
C ILE A 391 -3.98 -14.38 -3.21
N GLU A 392 -4.87 -14.84 -4.10
CA GLU A 392 -5.89 -14.01 -4.72
C GLU A 392 -6.79 -13.33 -3.69
N THR A 393 -7.19 -14.03 -2.63
CA THR A 393 -8.00 -13.45 -1.55
C THR A 393 -7.24 -12.34 -0.84
N ILE A 394 -5.96 -12.56 -0.50
CA ILE A 394 -5.14 -11.55 0.17
C ILE A 394 -4.91 -10.35 -0.75
N VAL A 395 -4.54 -10.58 -2.02
CA VAL A 395 -4.29 -9.51 -2.98
C VAL A 395 -5.58 -8.77 -3.33
N SER A 396 -6.70 -9.46 -3.51
CA SER A 396 -7.98 -8.80 -3.78
C SER A 396 -8.44 -7.94 -2.60
N LYS A 397 -8.18 -8.33 -1.35
CA LYS A 397 -8.37 -7.44 -0.20
C LYS A 397 -7.45 -6.21 -0.27
N LEU A 398 -6.20 -6.40 -0.69
CA LEU A 398 -5.26 -5.28 -0.90
C LEU A 398 -5.69 -4.35 -2.06
N VAL A 399 -6.38 -4.87 -3.09
CA VAL A 399 -6.81 -4.13 -4.30
C VAL A 399 -8.23 -3.53 -4.18
N LYS A 400 -9.24 -4.28 -3.72
CA LYS A 400 -10.65 -3.86 -3.68
C LYS A 400 -10.89 -2.64 -2.80
N GLN A 401 -10.12 -2.50 -1.73
CA GLN A 401 -10.20 -1.35 -0.82
C GLN A 401 -9.76 -0.06 -1.51
N THR A 402 -8.88 -0.16 -2.52
CA THR A 402 -8.41 0.98 -3.33
C THR A 402 -9.52 1.56 -4.21
N VAL A 403 -10.37 0.71 -4.79
CA VAL A 403 -11.47 1.14 -5.66
C VAL A 403 -12.58 1.82 -4.85
N ILE A 404 -12.90 1.31 -3.66
CA ILE A 404 -13.96 1.88 -2.80
C ILE A 404 -13.52 3.23 -2.22
N ASN A 405 -12.27 3.36 -1.76
CA ASN A 405 -11.75 4.62 -1.21
C ASN A 405 -11.53 5.70 -2.28
N TYR A 406 -11.25 5.30 -3.53
CA TYR A 406 -11.16 6.24 -4.66
C TYR A 406 -12.53 6.76 -5.11
N ILE A 407 -13.59 5.95 -5.00
CA ILE A 407 -14.96 6.36 -5.35
C ILE A 407 -15.58 7.26 -4.27
N MET A 408 -15.16 7.14 -3.00
CA MET A 408 -15.73 7.92 -1.89
C MET A 408 -14.89 9.12 -1.42
N GLY A 409 -13.67 9.29 -1.94
CA GLY A 409 -12.70 10.29 -1.45
C GLY A 409 -12.54 11.58 -2.27
N ASP A 410 -13.02 11.64 -3.51
CA ASP A 410 -12.79 12.80 -4.40
C ASP A 410 -14.11 13.46 -4.82
N ASN A 411 -14.56 14.42 -4.00
CA ASN A 411 -15.48 15.48 -4.45
C ASN A 411 -14.85 16.87 -4.41
N THR A 412 -13.57 17.01 -4.03
CA THR A 412 -12.86 18.29 -4.05
C THR A 412 -11.36 18.07 -4.21
N ASN A 413 -10.90 17.85 -5.44
CA ASN A 413 -9.69 18.46 -6.04
C ASN A 413 -9.17 17.61 -7.20
N ASN A 414 -9.30 18.17 -8.40
CA ASN A 414 -8.78 17.64 -9.65
C ASN A 414 -7.26 17.38 -9.56
N PHE A 415 -6.86 16.10 -9.58
CA PHE A 415 -5.55 15.69 -10.06
C PHE A 415 -5.66 14.36 -10.82
N GLU A 416 -5.69 14.45 -12.15
CA GLU A 416 -5.84 13.35 -13.09
C GLU A 416 -4.57 12.48 -13.17
N SER A 417 -4.73 11.16 -12.99
CA SER A 417 -3.73 10.16 -13.39
C SER A 417 -4.41 8.90 -13.92
N GLY A 418 -4.91 8.97 -15.15
CA GLY A 418 -5.30 7.85 -16.00
C GLY A 418 -4.72 8.02 -17.41
N ASP A 419 -4.77 6.98 -18.24
CA ASP A 419 -4.37 7.03 -19.65
C ASP A 419 -5.01 8.25 -20.33
N ARG A 420 -4.17 9.09 -20.96
CA ARG A 420 -4.66 10.20 -21.78
C ARG A 420 -5.34 9.63 -23.02
N ILE A 421 -6.66 9.53 -22.98
CA ILE A 421 -7.46 9.49 -24.21
C ILE A 421 -7.60 10.96 -24.64
N HIS A 422 -6.85 11.36 -25.66
CA HIS A 422 -7.00 12.68 -26.28
C HIS A 422 -8.31 12.66 -27.08
N VAL A 423 -9.37 13.24 -26.52
CA VAL A 423 -10.62 13.47 -27.25
C VAL A 423 -10.54 14.89 -27.83
N GLU A 424 -9.97 14.99 -29.03
CA GLU A 424 -10.02 16.23 -29.80
C GLU A 424 -11.48 16.46 -30.27
N GLY A 425 -12.04 17.63 -29.96
CA GLY A 425 -13.30 18.08 -30.57
C GLY A 425 -14.54 18.19 -29.67
N GLY A 426 -14.40 18.28 -28.33
CA GLY A 426 -15.52 18.69 -27.47
C GLY A 426 -16.62 17.65 -27.25
N ALA A 427 -16.27 16.36 -27.21
CA ALA A 427 -17.23 15.29 -26.92
C ALA A 427 -17.37 14.96 -25.41
N ILE A 428 -18.53 15.27 -24.78
CA ILE A 428 -19.08 14.63 -23.55
C ILE A 428 -19.28 13.11 -23.75
N VAL A 429 -18.48 12.31 -23.06
CA VAL A 429 -18.59 10.86 -23.12
C VAL A 429 -19.62 10.39 -22.09
N GLY A 430 -20.73 9.80 -22.54
CA GLY A 430 -21.86 9.41 -21.69
C GLY A 430 -21.57 8.31 -20.66
N SER A 431 -20.43 7.63 -20.75
CA SER A 431 -19.89 6.78 -19.68
C SER A 431 -18.47 6.31 -20.01
N ILE A 432 -17.52 6.46 -19.09
CA ILE A 432 -16.15 5.92 -19.23
C ILE A 432 -15.88 4.98 -18.04
N GLY A 433 -15.77 3.68 -18.33
CA GLY A 433 -15.38 2.64 -17.37
C GLY A 433 -15.54 1.23 -17.96
N ARG A 434 -14.74 0.25 -17.51
CA ARG A 434 -14.96 -1.16 -17.88
C ARG A 434 -16.36 -1.59 -17.38
N ASN A 435 -17.26 -1.91 -18.30
CA ASN A 435 -18.68 -2.25 -18.09
C ASN A 435 -19.64 -1.09 -17.77
N SER A 436 -19.31 0.17 -18.08
CA SER A 436 -20.30 1.25 -17.99
C SER A 436 -21.20 1.28 -19.22
N THR A 437 -22.51 1.10 -19.05
CA THR A 437 -23.51 1.31 -20.10
C THR A 437 -24.19 2.66 -19.90
N GLY A 438 -23.60 3.74 -20.40
CA GLY A 438 -24.29 5.00 -20.56
C GLY A 438 -25.23 4.91 -21.76
N THR A 439 -26.54 4.98 -21.51
CA THR A 439 -27.53 4.96 -22.60
C THR A 439 -27.54 6.32 -23.28
N VAL A 440 -26.90 6.43 -24.45
CA VAL A 440 -27.04 7.61 -25.32
C VAL A 440 -28.47 7.63 -25.86
N ASN A 441 -29.23 8.68 -25.54
CA ASN A 441 -30.61 8.82 -26.01
C ASN A 441 -30.64 9.35 -27.45
N TYR A 442 -30.56 8.45 -28.44
CA TYR A 442 -30.58 8.81 -29.85
C TYR A 442 -31.92 9.37 -30.34
N ASN A 443 -33.03 9.16 -29.61
CA ASN A 443 -34.33 9.73 -29.97
C ASN A 443 -34.28 11.27 -29.89
N GLN A 444 -33.71 11.81 -28.82
CA GLN A 444 -33.61 13.26 -28.63
C GLN A 444 -32.68 13.92 -29.68
N LYS A 445 -31.60 13.24 -30.06
CA LYS A 445 -30.73 13.70 -31.14
C LYS A 445 -31.44 13.70 -32.49
N TRP A 446 -32.24 12.66 -32.75
CA TRP A 446 -33.02 12.57 -33.97
C TRP A 446 -34.08 13.66 -34.04
N ASP A 447 -34.79 13.95 -32.95
CA ASP A 447 -35.81 15.01 -32.90
C ASP A 447 -35.23 16.39 -33.25
N ASN A 448 -34.00 16.67 -32.84
CA ASN A 448 -33.29 17.91 -33.19
C ASN A 448 -32.89 17.97 -34.67
N LEU A 449 -32.67 16.82 -35.32
CA LEU A 449 -32.14 16.71 -36.67
C LEU A 449 -33.23 16.55 -37.74
N LYS A 450 -34.38 15.98 -37.36
CA LYS A 450 -35.44 15.54 -38.28
C LYS A 450 -36.03 16.67 -39.13
N SER A 451 -35.95 17.92 -38.68
CA SER A 451 -36.43 19.08 -39.45
C SER A 451 -35.54 19.46 -40.63
N GLY A 452 -34.29 19.01 -40.66
CA GLY A 452 -33.30 19.36 -41.69
C GLY A 452 -32.89 18.23 -42.63
N ILE A 453 -33.31 16.98 -42.37
CA ILE A 453 -32.87 15.81 -43.13
C ILE A 453 -34.04 15.08 -43.79
N ASP A 454 -34.01 15.01 -45.12
CA ASP A 454 -34.81 14.05 -45.88
C ASP A 454 -34.15 12.66 -45.87
N LEU A 455 -34.80 11.70 -45.21
CA LEU A 455 -34.32 10.32 -45.10
C LEU A 455 -34.16 9.63 -46.47
N SER A 456 -34.95 10.01 -47.47
CA SER A 456 -34.86 9.41 -48.81
C SER A 456 -33.57 9.84 -49.51
N SER A 457 -33.27 11.14 -49.46
CA SER A 457 -32.02 11.70 -49.98
C SER A 457 -30.80 11.20 -49.19
N LEU A 458 -30.92 11.07 -47.87
CA LEU A 458 -29.86 10.51 -47.02
C LEU A 458 -29.58 9.03 -47.34
N GLU A 459 -30.60 8.22 -47.67
CA GLU A 459 -30.39 6.82 -48.06
C GLU A 459 -29.48 6.70 -49.29
N VAL A 460 -29.69 7.58 -50.28
CA VAL A 460 -28.88 7.63 -51.52
C VAL A 460 -27.43 7.99 -51.19
N GLU A 461 -27.23 8.99 -50.33
CA GLU A 461 -25.89 9.39 -49.89
C GLU A 461 -25.18 8.31 -49.07
N LEU A 462 -25.89 7.60 -48.18
CA LEU A 462 -25.34 6.50 -47.39
C LEU A 462 -24.94 5.31 -48.28
N GLU A 463 -25.65 5.06 -49.39
CA GLU A 463 -25.24 4.03 -50.34
C GLU A 463 -23.95 4.41 -51.09
N ALA A 464 -23.84 5.65 -51.55
CA ALA A 464 -22.62 6.15 -52.18
C ALA A 464 -21.42 6.06 -51.22
N LEU A 465 -21.62 6.45 -49.97
CA LEU A 465 -20.61 6.33 -48.91
C LEU A 465 -20.20 4.88 -48.65
N ARG A 466 -21.16 3.96 -48.51
CA ARG A 466 -20.90 2.53 -48.28
C ARG A 466 -20.07 1.90 -49.40
N LEU A 467 -20.39 2.21 -50.67
CA LEU A 467 -19.63 1.72 -51.82
C LEU A 467 -18.20 2.22 -51.77
N LYS A 468 -17.98 3.50 -51.44
CA LYS A 468 -16.63 4.04 -51.32
C LYS A 468 -15.83 3.43 -50.18
N LEU A 469 -16.44 3.27 -49.00
CA LEU A 469 -15.79 2.64 -47.85
C LEU A 469 -15.36 1.21 -48.16
N LYS A 470 -16.17 0.45 -48.90
CA LYS A 470 -15.84 -0.92 -49.33
C LYS A 470 -14.60 -0.97 -50.23
N GLU A 471 -14.35 0.05 -51.05
CA GLU A 471 -13.12 0.13 -51.86
C GLU A 471 -11.87 0.43 -51.01
N LEU A 472 -12.05 1.16 -49.90
CA LEU A 472 -10.95 1.68 -49.09
C LEU A 472 -10.58 0.77 -47.90
N ALA A 473 -11.50 -0.07 -47.44
CA ALA A 473 -11.31 -0.94 -46.28
C ALA A 473 -10.18 -1.96 -46.50
N LYS A 474 -9.28 -2.06 -45.51
CA LYS A 474 -8.10 -2.94 -45.50
C LYS A 474 -7.96 -3.75 -44.22
N THR A 475 -8.73 -3.39 -43.19
CA THR A 475 -8.66 -3.97 -41.84
C THR A 475 -10.03 -4.46 -41.40
N GLU A 476 -10.06 -5.41 -40.45
CA GLU A 476 -11.31 -5.96 -39.91
C GLU A 476 -12.20 -4.88 -39.26
N ASP A 477 -11.60 -3.88 -38.61
CA ASP A 477 -12.34 -2.76 -38.00
C ASP A 477 -13.01 -1.86 -39.05
N GLU A 478 -12.35 -1.64 -40.20
CA GLU A 478 -12.93 -0.89 -41.32
C GLU A 478 -14.07 -1.67 -41.99
N ASP A 479 -13.99 -2.99 -42.06
CA ASP A 479 -15.09 -3.84 -42.53
C ASP A 479 -16.32 -3.76 -41.61
N VAL A 480 -16.10 -3.74 -40.28
CA VAL A 480 -17.17 -3.51 -39.30
C VAL A 480 -17.82 -2.13 -39.49
N ALA A 481 -17.02 -1.10 -39.75
CA ALA A 481 -17.53 0.24 -40.04
C ALA A 481 -18.38 0.28 -41.32
N VAL A 482 -17.96 -0.42 -42.39
CA VAL A 482 -18.75 -0.58 -43.64
C VAL A 482 -20.09 -1.25 -43.36
N ALA A 483 -20.11 -2.29 -42.52
CA ALA A 483 -21.34 -2.98 -42.12
C ALA A 483 -22.29 -2.06 -41.34
N ASN A 484 -21.78 -1.27 -40.40
CA ASN A 484 -22.57 -0.30 -39.64
C ASN A 484 -23.22 0.78 -40.54
N VAL A 485 -22.52 1.26 -41.58
CA VAL A 485 -23.11 2.19 -42.57
C VAL A 485 -24.22 1.51 -43.38
N ALA A 486 -24.05 0.24 -43.75
CA ALA A 486 -25.08 -0.53 -44.43
C ALA A 486 -26.35 -0.72 -43.57
N GLU A 487 -26.18 -0.96 -42.26
CA GLU A 487 -27.29 -1.04 -41.32
C GLU A 487 -27.96 0.32 -41.11
N ALA A 488 -27.18 1.41 -40.99
CA ALA A 488 -27.73 2.76 -40.89
C ALA A 488 -28.62 3.10 -42.09
N LYS A 489 -28.19 2.76 -43.31
CA LYS A 489 -28.99 2.91 -44.53
C LYS A 489 -30.32 2.13 -44.44
N LYS A 490 -30.28 0.89 -43.94
CA LYS A 490 -31.48 0.05 -43.78
C LYS A 490 -32.47 0.66 -42.80
N GLU A 491 -32.00 1.27 -41.71
CA GLU A 491 -32.87 1.94 -40.74
C GLU A 491 -33.41 3.28 -41.28
N ALA A 492 -32.61 4.03 -42.05
CA ALA A 492 -33.06 5.23 -42.77
C ALA A 492 -34.24 4.91 -43.70
N ARG A 493 -34.14 3.81 -44.48
CA ARG A 493 -35.21 3.33 -45.37
C ARG A 493 -36.50 2.96 -44.63
N LYS A 494 -36.41 2.54 -43.37
CA LYS A 494 -37.57 2.23 -42.52
C LYS A 494 -38.19 3.46 -41.86
N GLY A 495 -37.55 4.63 -41.97
CA GLY A 495 -37.97 5.83 -41.25
C GLY A 495 -37.49 5.91 -39.79
N ASP A 496 -36.61 5.00 -39.34
CA ASP A 496 -36.12 4.94 -37.95
C ASP A 496 -34.80 5.72 -37.82
N GLY A 497 -34.91 7.04 -37.76
CA GLY A 497 -33.75 7.92 -37.71
C GLY A 497 -32.93 7.82 -36.41
N ALA A 498 -33.54 7.41 -35.29
CA ALA A 498 -32.83 7.23 -34.03
C ALA A 498 -31.87 6.04 -34.11
N LYS A 499 -32.33 4.88 -34.59
CA LYS A 499 -31.46 3.71 -34.80
C LYS A 499 -30.43 3.94 -35.91
N MET A 500 -30.80 4.69 -36.95
CA MET A 500 -29.83 5.12 -37.96
C MET A 500 -28.66 5.88 -37.32
N LEU A 501 -28.94 6.86 -36.44
CA LEU A 501 -27.87 7.61 -35.74
C LEU A 501 -27.04 6.73 -34.81
N GLU A 502 -27.64 5.75 -34.13
CA GLU A 502 -26.92 4.77 -33.31
C GLU A 502 -25.91 3.94 -34.14
N LYS A 503 -26.34 3.48 -35.32
CA LYS A 503 -25.48 2.73 -36.24
C LYS A 503 -24.37 3.61 -36.83
N LEU A 504 -24.68 4.86 -37.16
CA LEU A 504 -23.67 5.83 -37.60
C LEU A 504 -22.65 6.16 -36.50
N ALA A 505 -23.07 6.27 -35.25
CA ALA A 505 -22.15 6.47 -34.12
C ALA A 505 -21.18 5.29 -33.97
N SER A 506 -21.68 4.06 -34.16
CA SER A 506 -20.89 2.82 -34.13
C SER A 506 -19.92 2.68 -35.31
N ALA A 507 -20.13 3.42 -36.40
CA ALA A 507 -19.26 3.39 -37.58
C ALA A 507 -17.95 4.20 -37.37
N GLY A 508 -17.90 5.08 -36.37
CA GLY A 508 -16.67 5.77 -35.93
C GLY A 508 -16.22 6.95 -36.82
N SER A 509 -15.15 7.62 -36.39
CA SER A 509 -14.65 8.86 -37.01
C SER A 509 -13.97 8.67 -38.36
N TRP A 510 -13.53 7.45 -38.69
CA TRP A 510 -12.98 7.13 -40.01
C TRP A 510 -14.01 7.33 -41.12
N VAL A 511 -15.24 6.87 -40.92
CA VAL A 511 -16.35 7.01 -41.86
C VAL A 511 -16.70 8.48 -42.13
N LEU A 512 -16.64 9.33 -41.11
CA LEU A 512 -16.86 10.78 -41.26
C LEU A 512 -15.84 11.43 -42.19
N LYS A 513 -14.56 11.02 -42.14
CA LYS A 513 -13.52 11.57 -43.02
C LYS A 513 -13.79 11.22 -44.48
N VAL A 514 -14.08 9.95 -44.76
CA VAL A 514 -14.39 9.50 -46.13
C VAL A 514 -15.67 10.18 -46.66
N ALA A 515 -16.68 10.37 -45.81
CA ALA A 515 -17.91 11.09 -46.17
C ALA A 515 -17.64 12.55 -46.58
N GLN A 516 -16.71 13.23 -45.90
CA GLN A 516 -16.29 14.59 -46.26
C GLN A 516 -15.53 14.62 -47.58
N GLU A 517 -14.68 13.63 -47.85
CA GLU A 517 -13.88 13.55 -49.08
C GLU A 517 -14.74 13.35 -50.32
N ILE A 518 -15.82 12.55 -50.25
CA ILE A 518 -16.71 12.31 -51.39
C ILE A 518 -17.86 13.34 -51.52
N GLY A 519 -18.01 14.25 -50.56
CA GLY A 519 -18.97 15.35 -50.62
C GLY A 519 -20.44 14.98 -50.38
N VAL A 520 -20.72 13.93 -49.59
CA VAL A 520 -22.09 13.53 -49.19
C VAL A 520 -22.59 14.37 -48.01
N LYS A 521 -23.29 15.48 -48.29
CA LYS A 521 -23.58 16.53 -47.30
C LYS A 521 -24.50 16.08 -46.17
N LEU A 522 -25.60 15.40 -46.48
CA LEU A 522 -26.56 14.90 -45.49
C LEU A 522 -25.95 13.80 -44.62
N ALA A 523 -25.15 12.90 -45.22
CA ALA A 523 -24.45 11.86 -44.48
C ALA A 523 -23.41 12.44 -43.52
N VAL A 524 -22.66 13.47 -43.94
CA VAL A 524 -21.72 14.20 -43.08
C VAL A 524 -22.43 14.86 -41.90
N GLU A 525 -23.58 15.49 -42.13
CA GLU A 525 -24.36 16.11 -41.06
C GLU A 525 -24.89 15.08 -40.06
N ALA A 526 -25.45 13.97 -40.54
CA ALA A 526 -25.94 12.88 -39.71
C ALA A 526 -24.80 12.23 -38.88
N LEU A 527 -23.64 11.99 -39.48
CA LEU A 527 -22.46 11.46 -38.78
C LEU A 527 -21.93 12.41 -37.72
N LYS A 528 -21.90 13.72 -37.98
CA LYS A 528 -21.53 14.72 -36.98
C LYS A 528 -22.47 14.67 -35.78
N GLN A 529 -23.78 14.62 -35.99
CA GLN A 529 -24.76 14.54 -34.91
C GLN A 529 -24.67 13.22 -34.12
N ALA A 530 -24.44 12.11 -34.82
CA ALA A 530 -24.25 10.80 -34.20
C ALA A 530 -23.03 10.78 -33.26
N LEU A 531 -21.90 11.33 -33.72
CA LEU A 531 -20.62 11.36 -32.99
C LEU A 531 -20.51 12.48 -31.96
N LEU A 532 -21.36 13.50 -32.03
CA LEU A 532 -21.45 14.51 -30.98
C LEU A 532 -21.76 13.82 -29.65
N PRO A 533 -21.29 14.37 -28.55
CA PRO A 533 -21.64 13.83 -27.25
C PRO A 533 -23.10 14.11 -26.85
N ALA A 534 -23.62 13.35 -25.88
CA ALA A 534 -24.91 13.71 -25.27
C ALA A 534 -24.70 14.94 -24.36
N ASN A 535 -25.41 16.03 -24.64
CA ASN A 535 -25.42 17.25 -23.81
C ASN A 535 -26.15 17.05 -22.49
#